data_AF-A0A961KNR5-F1
#
_entry.id   AF-A0A961KNR5-F1
#
_cell.length_a   1.000
_cell.length_b   1.000
_cell.length_c   1.000
_cell.angle_alpha   90.00
_cell.angle_beta   90.00
_cell.angle_gamma   90.00
#
_symmetry.space_group_name_H-M   'P 1'
#
loop_
_entity.id
_entity.type
_entity.pdbx_description
1 polymer ?
#
loop_
_entity_poly.entity_id
_entity_poly.type
_entity_poly.pdbx_seq_one_letter_code
_entity_poly.pdbx_strand_id
1 'polypeptide(L)'
;MANHLYYGDNLKVLRESIADETVDLIYLDPPFNSNASYNVLFKGPQGNDSAAQIEAFDDTWHWNESAEEAFQDVRRSGNGAAASMLNAMRGFLGDNDMMAYLAMMAVRLLELHRV
;
A
#
# COMPACT_ATOMS: atom_id res chain seq x y z
N MET A 1 19.57 -0.27 20.72
CA MET A 1 18.10 -0.29 20.68
C MET A 1 17.64 -1.72 20.46
N ALA A 2 16.48 -2.11 21.01
CA ALA A 2 15.86 -3.39 20.69
C ALA A 2 15.19 -3.30 19.31
N ASN A 3 15.12 -4.42 18.60
CA ASN A 3 14.38 -4.50 17.34
C ASN A 3 12.88 -4.56 17.64
N HIS A 4 12.06 -3.92 16.81
CA HIS A 4 10.59 -3.89 16.95
C HIS A 4 9.94 -4.61 15.77
N LEU A 5 8.83 -5.29 16.04
CA LEU A 5 7.95 -5.89 15.04
C LEU A 5 6.53 -5.38 15.29
N TYR A 6 5.93 -4.77 14.27
CA TYR A 6 4.55 -4.30 14.30
C TYR A 6 3.67 -5.23 13.46
N TYR A 7 2.43 -5.47 13.91
CA TYR A 7 1.46 -6.30 13.20
C TYR A 7 0.19 -5.51 12.92
N GLY A 8 -0.22 -5.43 11.65
CA GLY A 8 -1.41 -4.69 11.21
C GLY A 8 -1.21 -4.06 9.82
N ASP A 9 -2.17 -3.22 9.42
CA ASP A 9 -2.02 -2.38 8.22
C ASP A 9 -0.88 -1.39 8.42
N ASN A 10 0.04 -1.37 7.44
CA ASN A 10 1.27 -0.59 7.55
C ASN A 10 1.03 0.92 7.59
N LEU A 11 -0.02 1.43 6.93
CA LEU A 11 -0.33 2.85 6.93
C LEU A 11 -0.74 3.31 8.33
N LYS A 12 -1.58 2.53 9.01
CA LYS A 12 -1.96 2.77 10.40
C LYS A 12 -0.75 2.68 11.35
N VAL A 13 0.07 1.64 11.19
CA VAL A 13 1.29 1.45 12.01
C VAL A 13 2.23 2.64 11.88
N LEU A 14 2.52 3.08 10.64
CA LEU A 14 3.39 4.23 10.39
C LEU A 14 2.86 5.47 11.13
N ARG A 15 1.56 5.75 11.03
CA ARG A 15 0.92 6.93 11.64
C ARG A 15 0.88 6.92 13.16
N GLU A 16 0.57 5.77 13.76
CA GLU A 16 0.26 5.71 15.19
C GLU A 16 1.44 5.28 16.06
N SER A 17 2.43 4.58 15.48
CA SER A 17 3.45 3.86 16.25
C SER A 17 4.89 4.27 15.96
N ILE A 18 5.13 5.06 14.91
CA ILE A 18 6.47 5.46 14.48
C ILE A 18 6.54 6.99 14.41
N ALA A 19 7.49 7.55 15.15
CA ALA A 19 7.68 9.00 15.25
C ALA A 19 8.35 9.57 13.99
N ASP A 20 8.10 10.85 13.73
CA ASP A 20 8.67 11.60 12.62
C ASP A 20 10.21 11.61 12.70
N GLU A 21 10.86 11.51 11.54
CA GLU A 21 12.33 11.63 11.39
C GLU A 21 13.14 10.69 12.30
N THR A 22 12.66 9.45 12.49
CA THR A 22 13.33 8.40 13.29
C THR A 22 13.90 7.24 12.49
N VAL A 23 13.64 7.17 11.17
CA VAL A 23 14.10 6.09 10.29
C VAL A 23 15.06 6.62 9.22
N ASP A 24 16.33 6.17 9.27
CA ASP A 24 17.36 6.60 8.30
C ASP A 24 17.27 5.90 6.93
N LEU A 25 16.76 4.65 6.90
CA LEU A 25 16.73 3.82 5.69
C LEU A 25 15.48 2.94 5.68
N ILE A 26 14.76 3.00 4.57
CA ILE A 26 13.56 2.21 4.33
C ILE A 26 13.80 1.27 3.15
N TYR A 27 13.51 -0.01 3.37
CA TYR A 27 13.40 -1.01 2.31
C TYR A 27 11.93 -1.40 2.17
N LEU A 28 11.39 -1.36 0.95
CA LEU A 28 10.06 -1.83 0.64
C LEU A 28 10.06 -2.74 -0.58
N ASP A 29 9.21 -3.77 -0.53
CA ASP A 29 8.90 -4.68 -1.64
C ASP A 29 7.37 -4.83 -1.71
N PRO A 30 6.65 -3.79 -2.19
CA PRO A 30 5.19 -3.80 -2.21
C PRO A 30 4.68 -4.77 -3.29
N PRO A 31 3.45 -5.29 -3.17
CA PRO A 31 2.88 -6.13 -4.21
C PRO A 31 2.81 -5.35 -5.54
N PHE A 32 3.31 -5.96 -6.61
CA PHE A 32 3.23 -5.37 -7.95
C PHE A 32 1.84 -5.60 -8.54
N ASN A 33 1.21 -4.53 -9.05
CA ASN A 33 -0.02 -4.62 -9.83
C ASN A 33 0.28 -5.13 -11.26
N SER A 34 0.75 -6.37 -11.35
CA SER A 34 1.27 -6.97 -12.59
C SER A 34 0.30 -7.94 -13.27
N ASN A 35 -0.93 -8.14 -12.76
CA ASN A 35 -1.86 -9.22 -13.16
C ASN A 35 -1.18 -10.61 -13.22
N ALA A 36 -0.08 -10.78 -12.49
CA ALA A 36 0.73 -11.98 -12.52
C ALA A 36 0.40 -12.80 -11.28
N SER A 37 -0.27 -13.93 -11.48
CA SER A 37 -0.59 -14.86 -10.41
C SER A 37 0.72 -15.50 -9.90
N TYR A 38 1.27 -14.97 -8.81
CA TYR A 38 2.47 -15.49 -8.14
C TYR A 38 2.14 -16.78 -7.38
N ASN A 39 1.81 -17.86 -8.09
CA ASN A 39 1.56 -19.20 -7.56
C ASN A 39 2.83 -19.97 -7.14
N VAL A 40 3.95 -19.28 -6.99
CA VAL A 40 5.25 -19.90 -6.76
C VAL A 40 5.79 -19.33 -5.47
N LEU A 41 5.63 -20.05 -4.36
CA LEU A 41 6.74 -20.25 -3.41
C LEU A 41 6.46 -21.17 -2.21
N PHE A 42 5.21 -21.54 -1.86
CA PHE A 42 5.01 -22.40 -0.68
C PHE A 42 3.92 -23.46 -0.84
N LYS A 43 4.21 -24.51 -1.63
CA LYS A 43 3.56 -25.81 -1.41
C LYS A 43 4.17 -26.46 -0.18
N GLY A 44 3.50 -26.33 0.97
CA GLY A 44 3.77 -27.20 2.10
C GLY A 44 3.50 -28.67 1.71
N PRO A 45 4.24 -29.65 2.26
CA PRO A 45 4.20 -31.05 1.82
C PRO A 45 2.82 -31.74 1.91
N GLN A 46 1.82 -31.13 2.55
CA GLN A 46 0.50 -31.71 2.73
C GLN A 46 -0.61 -31.09 1.86
N GLY A 47 -0.29 -30.20 0.91
CA GLY A 47 -1.21 -29.81 -0.17
C GLY A 47 -2.55 -29.21 0.27
N ASN A 48 -2.63 -28.66 1.48
CA ASN A 48 -3.82 -27.96 1.94
C ASN A 48 -3.64 -26.47 1.67
N ASP A 49 -4.46 -25.94 0.76
CA ASP A 49 -4.50 -24.52 0.42
C ASP A 49 -4.95 -23.73 1.66
N SER A 50 -4.12 -22.80 2.13
CA SER A 50 -4.53 -21.95 3.25
C SER A 50 -5.41 -20.82 2.73
N ALA A 51 -6.61 -20.65 3.30
CA ALA A 51 -7.57 -19.63 2.86
C ALA A 51 -6.99 -18.20 2.91
N ALA A 52 -6.07 -17.93 3.85
CA ALA A 52 -5.37 -16.65 3.97
C ALA A 52 -4.43 -16.35 2.79
N GLN A 53 -4.01 -17.36 2.02
CA GLN A 53 -3.20 -17.16 0.82
C GLN A 53 -4.07 -16.76 -0.38
N ILE A 54 -5.28 -17.29 -0.52
CA ILE A 54 -6.15 -16.99 -1.67
C ILE A 54 -6.52 -15.49 -1.69
N GLU A 55 -6.76 -14.89 -0.53
CA GLU A 55 -7.18 -13.48 -0.40
C GLU A 55 -6.02 -12.48 -0.62
N ALA A 56 -4.77 -12.90 -0.47
CA ALA A 56 -3.60 -12.06 -0.73
C ALA A 56 -3.20 -12.00 -2.21
N PHE A 57 -3.79 -12.86 -3.07
CA PHE A 57 -3.39 -13.05 -4.47
C PHE A 57 -4.50 -12.82 -5.51
N ASP A 58 -5.77 -12.66 -5.09
CA ASP A 58 -6.78 -12.03 -5.93
C ASP A 58 -6.63 -10.51 -5.79
N ASP A 59 -6.54 -9.80 -6.92
CA ASP A 59 -6.23 -8.37 -7.06
C ASP A 59 -6.57 -7.52 -5.82
N THR A 60 -5.57 -7.25 -4.98
CA THR A 60 -5.75 -6.58 -3.68
C THR A 60 -6.27 -5.15 -3.80
N TRP A 61 -6.25 -4.59 -5.02
CA TRP A 61 -6.50 -3.19 -5.27
C TRP A 61 -7.69 -3.02 -6.18
N HIS A 62 -8.87 -2.89 -5.58
CA HIS A 62 -10.05 -2.39 -6.26
C HIS A 62 -10.34 -0.95 -5.85
N TRP A 63 -10.85 -0.17 -6.79
CA TRP A 63 -11.34 1.17 -6.44
C TRP A 63 -12.56 1.03 -5.53
N ASN A 64 -12.37 1.29 -4.25
CA ASN A 64 -13.36 1.18 -3.19
C ASN A 64 -13.25 2.37 -2.23
N GLU A 65 -13.98 2.33 -1.11
CA GLU A 65 -13.98 3.42 -0.13
C GLU A 65 -12.61 3.69 0.48
N SER A 66 -11.79 2.65 0.73
CA SER A 66 -10.45 2.84 1.29
C SER A 66 -9.46 3.43 0.27
N ALA A 67 -9.57 3.07 -1.00
CA ALA A 67 -8.80 3.70 -2.07
C ALA A 67 -9.19 5.18 -2.26
N GLU A 68 -10.49 5.50 -2.19
CA GLU A 68 -10.96 6.89 -2.21
C GLU A 68 -10.44 7.66 -0.98
N GLU A 69 -10.49 7.08 0.22
CA GLU A 69 -9.96 7.72 1.43
C GLU A 69 -8.46 7.98 1.32
N ALA A 70 -7.67 7.01 0.86
CA ALA A 70 -6.23 7.19 0.61
C ALA A 70 -5.94 8.31 -0.41
N PHE A 71 -6.74 8.39 -1.47
CA PHE A 71 -6.66 9.49 -2.44
C PHE A 71 -6.93 10.85 -1.79
N GLN A 72 -7.96 10.94 -0.94
CA GLN A 72 -8.27 12.18 -0.21
C GLN A 72 -7.19 12.53 0.82
N ASP A 73 -6.58 11.55 1.48
CA ASP A 73 -5.46 11.75 2.40
C ASP A 73 -4.26 12.36 1.70
N VAL A 74 -3.90 11.87 0.50
CA VAL A 74 -2.83 12.49 -0.30
C VAL A 74 -3.17 13.94 -0.63
N ARG A 75 -4.43 14.24 -0.98
CA ARG A 75 -4.87 15.62 -1.24
C ARG A 75 -4.82 16.53 -0.01
N ARG A 76 -5.02 15.97 1.19
CA ARG A 76 -5.00 16.70 2.47
C ARG A 76 -3.61 16.78 3.09
N SER A 77 -2.64 16.00 2.61
CA SER A 77 -1.27 15.89 3.16
C SER A 77 -0.45 17.18 3.13
N GLY A 78 -0.87 18.19 2.36
CA GLY A 78 -0.06 19.40 2.10
C GLY A 78 1.02 19.21 1.03
N ASN A 79 1.28 17.98 0.56
CA ASN A 79 2.17 17.74 -0.58
C ASN A 79 1.46 18.05 -1.90
N GLY A 80 1.52 19.33 -2.31
CA GLY A 80 0.84 19.81 -3.52
C GLY A 80 1.27 19.13 -4.82
N ALA A 81 2.54 18.70 -4.92
CA ALA A 81 3.04 18.00 -6.10
C ALA A 81 2.44 16.59 -6.22
N ALA A 82 2.46 15.82 -5.13
CA ALA A 82 1.86 14.48 -5.09
C ALA A 82 0.35 14.55 -5.35
N ALA A 83 -0.35 15.47 -4.69
CA ALA A 83 -1.78 15.68 -4.89
C ALA A 83 -2.13 16.05 -6.34
N SER A 84 -1.36 16.95 -6.96
CA SER A 84 -1.60 17.37 -8.36
C SER A 84 -1.39 16.22 -9.34
N MET A 85 -0.31 15.45 -9.16
CA MET A 85 -0.03 14.29 -10.02
C MET A 85 -1.11 13.22 -9.88
N LEU A 86 -1.50 12.88 -8.64
CA LEU A 86 -2.51 11.86 -8.39
C LEU A 86 -3.88 12.26 -8.95
N ASN A 87 -4.26 13.54 -8.84
CA ASN A 87 -5.47 14.08 -9.48
C ASN A 87 -5.41 13.94 -11.02
N ALA A 88 -4.28 14.26 -11.64
CA ALA A 88 -4.11 14.13 -13.08
C ALA A 88 -4.20 12.67 -13.54
N MET A 89 -3.59 11.75 -12.79
CA MET A 89 -3.68 10.31 -13.05
C MET A 89 -5.12 9.81 -12.95
N ARG A 90 -5.88 10.21 -11.92
CA ARG A 90 -7.30 9.85 -11.80
C ARG A 90 -8.14 10.40 -12.95
N GLY A 91 -7.88 11.64 -13.37
CA GLY A 91 -8.56 12.23 -14.52
C GLY A 91 -8.31 11.48 -15.84
N PHE A 92 -7.15 10.84 -15.99
CA PHE A 92 -6.79 10.08 -17.17
C PHE A 92 -7.22 8.60 -17.11
N LEU A 93 -6.98 7.93 -15.98
CA LEU A 93 -7.22 6.50 -15.79
C LEU A 93 -8.67 6.18 -15.41
N GLY A 94 -9.36 7.13 -14.77
CA GLY A 94 -10.63 6.87 -14.10
C GLY A 94 -10.47 5.99 -12.85
N ASP A 95 -11.61 5.55 -12.32
CA ASP A 95 -11.68 4.74 -11.12
C ASP A 95 -11.53 3.26 -11.50
N ASN A 96 -10.33 2.71 -11.30
CA ASN A 96 -9.96 1.32 -11.63
C ASN A 96 -8.88 0.80 -10.66
N ASP A 97 -8.50 -0.47 -10.83
CA ASP A 97 -7.56 -1.18 -9.95
C ASP A 97 -6.15 -0.56 -9.94
N MET A 98 -5.68 -0.07 -11.09
CA MET A 98 -4.44 0.68 -11.19
C MET A 98 -4.51 1.99 -10.40
N MET A 99 -5.62 2.71 -10.50
CA MET A 99 -5.82 3.96 -9.76
C MET A 99 -5.92 3.70 -8.25
N ALA A 100 -6.53 2.59 -7.84
CA ALA A 100 -6.60 2.17 -6.45
C ALA A 100 -5.21 1.88 -5.88
N TYR A 101 -4.39 1.14 -6.63
CA TYR A 101 -2.99 0.90 -6.29
C TYR A 101 -2.20 2.21 -6.14
N LEU A 102 -2.34 3.14 -7.10
CA LEU A 102 -1.64 4.42 -7.07
C LEU A 102 -2.03 5.25 -5.84
N ALA A 103 -3.32 5.31 -5.50
CA ALA A 103 -3.79 6.02 -4.31
C ALA A 103 -3.24 5.40 -3.02
N MET A 104 -3.31 4.08 -2.90
CA MET A 104 -2.88 3.33 -1.71
C MET A 104 -1.36 3.37 -1.51
N MET A 105 -0.58 3.34 -2.60
CA MET A 105 0.87 3.48 -2.53
C MET A 105 1.30 4.92 -2.25
N ALA A 106 0.66 5.91 -2.87
CA ALA A 106 1.02 7.31 -2.69
C ALA A 106 0.92 7.76 -1.23
N VAL A 107 -0.18 7.43 -0.53
CA VAL A 107 -0.33 7.79 0.89
C VAL A 107 0.73 7.12 1.76
N ARG A 108 1.09 5.87 1.47
CA ARG A 108 2.13 5.13 2.21
C ARG A 108 3.51 5.73 1.96
N LEU A 109 3.83 6.11 0.74
CA LEU A 109 5.11 6.77 0.42
C LEU A 109 5.26 8.12 1.13
N LEU A 110 4.17 8.86 1.35
CA LEU A 110 4.19 10.09 2.15
C LEU A 110 4.50 9.79 3.62
N GLU A 111 3.87 8.77 4.20
CA GLU A 111 4.16 8.37 5.58
C GLU A 111 5.58 7.80 5.73
N LEU A 112 6.08 7.06 4.74
CA LEU A 112 7.47 6.58 4.72
C LEU A 112 8.47 7.73 4.64
N HIS A 113 8.13 8.85 4.00
CA HIS A 113 8.97 10.05 4.01
C HIS A 113 8.87 10.85 5.33
N ARG A 114 7.77 10.71 6.08
CA ARG A 114 7.59 11.40 7.37
C ARG A 114 8.43 10.75 8.48
N VAL A 115 8.42 9.42 8.55
CA VAL A 115 9.05 8.65 9.63
C VAL A 115 10.57 8.65 9.57
#